data_AF-P91065-F1
#
_entry.id   AF-P91065-F1
#
_cell.length_a   1.000
_cell.length_b   1.000
_cell.length_c   1.000
_cell.angle_alpha   90.00
_cell.angle_beta   90.00
_cell.angle_gamma   90.00
#
_symmetry.space_group_name_H-M   'P 1'
#
loop_
_entity.id
_entity.type
_entity.pdbx_description
1 polymer ?
#
loop_
_entity_poly.entity_id
_entity_poly.type
_entity_poly.pdbx_seq_one_letter_code
_entity_poly.pdbx_strand_id
1 'polypeptide(L)'
;MSWIEVQFLRQPVDALSECRRTLKYAYAFAYYLEANNLTTLFETNQSDLELATEQLSGMLEGDLEDMDLAELKRKVQDKYRYVKLRRKKSSASN
;
A
#
# COMPACT_ATOMS: atom_id res chain seq x y z
N MET A 1 -3.29 5.79 25.05
CA MET A 1 -2.53 6.10 23.83
C MET A 1 -1.70 7.37 24.01
N SER A 2 -0.46 7.20 24.45
CA SER A 2 0.59 8.22 24.45
C SER A 2 1.03 8.54 23.02
N TRP A 3 1.51 9.76 22.78
CA TRP A 3 2.08 10.14 21.48
C TRP A 3 3.21 9.20 21.02
N ILE A 4 3.99 8.66 21.97
CA ILE A 4 5.06 7.67 21.67
C ILE A 4 4.48 6.35 21.14
N GLU A 5 3.29 5.96 21.61
CA GLU A 5 2.63 4.71 21.26
C GLU A 5 2.11 4.74 19.82
N VAL A 6 1.79 5.91 19.27
CA VAL A 6 1.25 6.06 17.90
C VAL A 6 2.29 6.43 16.85
N GLN A 7 3.53 6.74 17.25
CA GLN A 7 4.62 7.11 16.33
C GLN A 7 4.84 6.10 15.18
N PHE A 8 4.61 4.81 15.44
CA PHE A 8 4.79 3.76 14.43
C PHE A 8 3.79 3.86 13.27
N LEU A 9 2.68 4.58 13.42
CA LEU A 9 1.65 4.76 12.39
C LEU A 9 2.07 5.74 11.29
N ARG A 10 3.04 6.63 11.57
CA ARG A 10 3.47 7.66 10.61
C ARG A 10 3.99 7.07 9.29
N GLN A 11 4.96 6.16 9.36
CA GLN A 11 5.54 5.55 8.15
C GLN A 11 4.51 4.73 7.33
N PRO A 12 3.64 3.90 7.93
CA PRO A 12 2.52 3.26 7.26
C PRO A 12 1.57 4.24 6.56
N VAL A 13 1.16 5.32 7.24
CA VAL A 13 0.26 6.35 6.67
C VAL A 13 0.92 7.09 5.51
N ASP A 14 2.21 7.43 5.63
CA ASP A 14 2.98 8.06 4.55
C ASP A 14 3.07 7.12 3.33
N ALA A 15 3.35 5.84 3.55
CA ALA A 15 3.37 4.84 2.47
C ALA A 15 2.00 4.60 1.85
N LEU A 16 0.92 4.55 2.64
CA LEU A 16 -0.44 4.45 2.13
C LEU A 16 -0.74 5.63 1.20
N SER A 17 -0.40 6.84 1.64
CA SER A 17 -0.57 8.07 0.86
C SER A 17 0.23 8.04 -0.46
N GLU A 18 1.46 7.53 -0.43
CA GLU A 18 2.27 7.36 -1.65
C GLU A 18 1.69 6.31 -2.60
N CYS A 19 1.16 5.20 -2.09
CA CYS A 19 0.60 4.13 -2.92
C CYS A 19 -0.71 4.57 -3.56
N ARG A 20 -1.59 5.28 -2.82
CA ARG A 20 -2.81 5.91 -3.39
C ARG A 20 -2.47 6.90 -4.51
N ARG A 21 -1.45 7.73 -4.35
CA ARG A 21 -0.96 8.60 -5.44
C ARG A 21 -0.47 7.80 -6.65
N THR A 22 0.29 6.73 -6.41
CA THR A 22 0.80 5.86 -7.47
C THR A 22 -0.34 5.18 -8.23
N LEU A 23 -1.33 4.62 -7.53
CA LEU A 23 -2.52 3.99 -8.13
C LEU A 23 -3.32 4.99 -8.98
N LYS A 24 -3.52 6.22 -8.49
CA LYS A 24 -4.19 7.28 -9.26
C LYS A 24 -3.51 7.50 -10.62
N TYR A 25 -2.18 7.63 -10.64
CA TYR A 25 -1.44 7.81 -11.89
C TYR A 25 -1.39 6.52 -12.72
N ALA A 26 -1.35 5.35 -12.09
CA ALA A 26 -1.37 4.05 -12.76
C ALA A 26 -2.65 3.86 -13.58
N TYR A 27 -3.84 4.20 -13.05
CA TYR A 27 -5.08 4.15 -13.83
C TYR A 27 -5.09 5.15 -15.00
N ALA A 28 -4.60 6.37 -14.78
CA ALA A 28 -4.50 7.36 -15.84
C ALA A 28 -3.55 6.90 -16.97
N PHE A 29 -2.44 6.24 -16.61
CA PHE A 29 -1.52 5.64 -17.56
C PHE A 29 -2.14 4.46 -18.30
N ALA A 30 -2.80 3.54 -17.57
CA ALA A 30 -3.46 2.35 -18.12
C ALA A 30 -4.50 2.69 -19.20
N TYR A 31 -5.24 3.80 -19.01
CA TYR A 31 -6.25 4.26 -19.96
C TYR A 31 -5.72 4.49 -21.39
N TYR A 32 -4.44 4.85 -21.52
CA TYR A 32 -3.81 5.13 -22.82
C TYR A 32 -2.94 3.98 -23.35
N LEU A 33 -2.86 2.85 -22.66
CA LEU A 33 -2.03 1.72 -23.09
C LEU A 33 -2.76 0.84 -24.11
N GLU A 34 -2.05 0.46 -25.17
CA GLU A 34 -2.50 -0.58 -26.09
C GLU A 34 -2.26 -1.97 -25.52
N ALA A 35 -3.27 -2.84 -25.56
CA ALA A 35 -3.21 -4.17 -24.98
C ALA A 35 -2.05 -5.02 -25.56
N ASN A 36 -1.13 -5.44 -24.70
CA ASN A 36 -0.02 -6.33 -25.03
C ASN A 36 0.49 -7.07 -23.76
N ASN A 37 1.49 -7.93 -23.90
CA ASN A 37 2.02 -8.70 -22.76
C ASN A 37 2.57 -7.81 -21.61
N LEU A 38 3.09 -6.63 -21.94
CA LEU A 38 3.58 -5.67 -20.94
C LEU A 38 2.41 -5.00 -20.20
N THR A 39 1.30 -4.71 -20.89
CA THR A 39 0.12 -4.16 -20.22
C THR A 39 -0.51 -5.16 -19.26
N THR A 40 -0.60 -6.44 -19.63
CA THR A 40 -1.08 -7.49 -18.71
C THR A 40 -0.18 -7.64 -17.48
N LEU A 41 1.14 -7.55 -17.65
CA LEU A 41 2.08 -7.55 -16.53
C LEU A 41 1.90 -6.32 -15.65
N PHE A 42 1.73 -5.14 -16.25
CA PHE A 42 1.46 -3.89 -15.55
C PHE A 42 0.16 -3.97 -14.74
N GLU A 43 -0.94 -4.45 -15.32
CA GLU A 43 -2.24 -4.61 -14.67
C GLU A 43 -2.16 -5.59 -13.49
N THR A 44 -1.42 -6.69 -13.64
CA THR A 44 -1.16 -7.64 -12.55
C THR A 44 -0.42 -6.96 -11.40
N ASN A 45 0.62 -6.17 -11.70
CA ASN A 45 1.35 -5.40 -10.70
C ASN A 45 0.49 -4.30 -10.04
N GLN A 46 -0.38 -3.66 -10.81
CA GLN A 46 -1.32 -2.65 -10.30
C GLN A 46 -2.32 -3.27 -9.34
N SER A 47 -2.93 -4.41 -9.69
CA SER A 47 -3.86 -5.17 -8.84
C SER A 47 -3.20 -5.63 -7.54
N ASP A 48 -1.97 -6.14 -7.61
CA ASP A 48 -1.16 -6.51 -6.44
C ASP A 48 -0.93 -5.30 -5.49
N LEU A 49 -0.66 -4.11 -6.06
CA LEU A 49 -0.46 -2.88 -5.30
C LEU A 49 -1.77 -2.37 -4.68
N GLU A 50 -2.87 -2.44 -5.43
CA GLU A 50 -4.21 -2.05 -4.98
C GLU A 50 -4.63 -2.89 -3.77
N LEU A 51 -4.59 -4.23 -3.90
CA LEU A 51 -4.92 -5.13 -2.80
C LEU A 51 -4.04 -4.88 -1.56
N ALA A 52 -2.74 -4.63 -1.76
CA ALA A 52 -1.84 -4.33 -0.66
C ALA A 52 -2.19 -3.00 0.03
N THR A 53 -2.58 -1.99 -0.75
CA THR A 53 -2.97 -0.65 -0.30
C THR A 53 -4.27 -0.71 0.50
N GLU A 54 -5.29 -1.39 0.00
CA GLU A 54 -6.58 -1.54 0.68
C GLU A 54 -6.46 -2.31 1.98
N GLN A 55 -5.68 -3.38 2.00
CA GLN A 55 -5.42 -4.13 3.23
C GLN A 55 -4.67 -3.29 4.28
N LEU A 56 -3.76 -2.39 3.86
CA LEU A 56 -3.11 -1.46 4.78
C LEU A 56 -4.09 -0.38 5.26
N SER A 57 -4.95 0.13 4.37
CA SER A 57 -6.00 1.09 4.71
C SER A 57 -6.94 0.53 5.78
N GLY A 58 -7.49 -0.67 5.56
CA GLY A 58 -8.40 -1.30 6.51
C GLY A 58 -7.77 -1.56 7.87
N MET A 59 -6.45 -1.85 7.93
CA MET A 59 -5.74 -1.98 9.22
C MET A 59 -5.56 -0.65 9.95
N LEU A 60 -5.50 0.47 9.23
CA LEU A 60 -5.32 1.81 9.81
C LEU A 60 -6.65 2.50 10.13
N GLU A 61 -7.72 2.15 9.41
CA GLU A 61 -9.07 2.71 9.56
C GLU A 61 -9.97 1.86 10.47
N GLY A 62 -9.62 0.60 10.72
CA GLY A 62 -10.36 -0.27 11.62
C GLY A 62 -10.30 0.18 13.08
N ASP A 63 -11.23 -0.32 13.90
CA ASP A 63 -11.31 0.00 15.33
C ASP A 63 -10.05 -0.50 16.08
N LEU A 64 -9.09 0.41 16.26
CA LEU A 64 -7.84 0.14 16.96
C LEU A 64 -8.02 0.03 18.48
N GLU A 65 -9.22 0.34 18.99
CA GLU A 65 -9.50 0.49 20.42
C GLU A 65 -9.46 -0.84 21.18
N ASP A 66 -9.78 -1.95 20.51
CA ASP A 66 -9.80 -3.31 21.11
C ASP A 66 -8.58 -4.17 20.76
N MET A 67 -7.60 -3.63 20.01
CA MET A 67 -6.44 -4.39 19.54
C MET A 67 -5.25 -4.28 20.50
N ASP A 68 -4.59 -5.40 20.77
CA ASP A 68 -3.27 -5.39 21.41
C ASP A 68 -2.31 -4.53 20.56
N LEU A 69 -1.85 -3.41 21.14
CA LEU A 69 -0.97 -2.45 20.48
C LEU A 69 0.30 -3.11 19.92
N ALA A 70 0.81 -4.15 20.59
CA ALA A 70 1.97 -4.90 20.12
C ALA A 70 1.65 -5.71 18.84
N GLU A 71 0.48 -6.35 18.81
CA GLU A 71 0.00 -7.08 17.64
C GLU A 71 -0.32 -6.13 16.46
N LEU A 72 -0.99 -5.01 16.73
CA LEU A 72 -1.29 -3.98 15.73
C LEU A 72 0.00 -3.45 15.10
N LYS A 73 0.98 -3.08 15.93
CA LYS A 73 2.29 -2.61 15.46
C LYS A 73 2.96 -3.62 14.55
N ARG A 74 2.97 -4.91 14.93
CA ARG A 74 3.53 -5.99 14.10
C ARG A 74 2.81 -6.10 12.76
N LYS A 75 1.47 -6.23 12.76
CA LYS A 75 0.65 -6.36 11.55
C LYS A 75 0.85 -5.18 10.59
N VAL A 76 0.80 -3.96 11.12
CA VAL A 76 0.99 -2.73 10.34
C VAL A 76 2.40 -2.65 9.76
N GLN A 77 3.44 -3.00 10.52
CA GLN A 77 4.82 -3.01 10.02
C GLN A 77 5.06 -4.04 8.92
N ASP A 78 4.53 -5.25 9.07
CA ASP A 78 4.65 -6.31 8.06
C ASP A 78 3.92 -5.90 6.77
N LYS A 79 2.72 -5.33 6.92
CA LYS A 79 1.93 -4.87 5.77
C LYS A 79 2.58 -3.68 5.06
N TYR A 80 3.07 -2.71 5.82
CA TYR A 80 3.85 -1.57 5.30
C TYR A 80 5.05 -2.04 4.46
N ARG A 81 5.81 -3.02 4.96
CA ARG A 81 6.96 -3.58 4.23
C ARG A 81 6.54 -4.24 2.92
N TYR A 82 5.45 -4.99 2.94
CA TYR A 82 4.90 -5.62 1.75
C TYR A 82 4.46 -4.59 0.70
N VAL A 83 3.72 -3.56 1.11
CA VAL A 83 3.29 -2.45 0.24
C VAL A 83 4.50 -1.75 -0.40
N LYS A 84 5.54 -1.44 0.40
CA LYS A 84 6.77 -0.81 -0.08
C LYS A 84 7.52 -1.69 -1.09
N LEU A 85 7.54 -3.01 -0.87
CA LEU A 85 8.16 -3.96 -1.80
C LEU A 85 7.40 -4.00 -3.13
N ARG A 86 6.06 -4.03 -3.11
CA ARG A 86 5.23 -4.06 -4.32
C ARG A 86 5.37 -2.77 -5.13
N ARG A 87 5.38 -1.61 -4.48
CA ARG A 87 5.64 -0.32 -5.14
C ARG A 87 7.00 -0.28 -5.85
N LYS A 88 8.06 -0.83 -5.22
CA LYS A 88 9.39 -0.89 -5.84
C LYS A 88 9.42 -1.76 -7.08
N LYS A 89 8.64 -2.86 -7.11
CA LYS A 89 8.51 -3.68 -8.31
C LYS A 89 7.84 -2.90 -9.45
N SER A 90 6.78 -2.13 -9.16
CA SER A 90 6.12 -1.28 -10.17
C SER A 90 7.06 -0.20 -10.75
N SER A 91 8.00 0.35 -9.96
CA SER A 91 8.97 1.34 -10.45
C SER A 91 10.14 0.74 -11.24
N ALA A 92 10.38 -0.57 -11.15
CA ALA A 92 11.53 -1.24 -11.80
C ALA A 92 11.18 -1.82 -13.18
N SER A 93 9.95 -1.63 -13.67
CA SER A 93 9.48 -2.12 -14.96
C SER A 93 9.39 -1.04 -16.05
N ASN A 94 9.95 0.15 -15.79
CA ASN A 94 10.17 1.22 -16.77
C ASN A 94 11.67 1.51 -16.88
#